data_AF-A0A7G9YF09-F1
#
_entry.id   AF-A0A7G9YF09-F1
#
_cell.length_a   1.000
_cell.length_b   1.000
_cell.length_c   1.000
_cell.angle_alpha   90.00
_cell.angle_beta   90.00
_cell.angle_gamma   90.00
#
_symmetry.space_group_name_H-M   'P 1'
#
loop_
_entity.id
_entity.type
_entity.pdbx_description
1 polymer ?
#
loop_
_entity_poly.entity_id
_entity_poly.type
_entity_poly.pdbx_seq_one_letter_code
_entity_poly.pdbx_strand_id
1 'polypeptide(L)'
;MVEEYVNRLQTRIAKAVKQGMWNLVKRLRYLLTNSHYAKLLAVKRVTQNRGKRTAGIDGAKWTTPNSKMNAALKLSDKKYKAKPLRRVYIPKPGTDKKRPLGIPTMHDRAMQALYALLATTNCRNNS
;
A
#
# COMPACT_ATOMS: atom_id res chain seq x y z
N MET A 1 -14.35 -6.99 -9.68
CA MET A 1 -15.12 -6.55 -8.49
C MET A 1 -14.31 -5.61 -7.57
N VAL A 2 -13.30 -6.07 -6.81
CA VAL A 2 -12.55 -5.20 -5.86
C VAL A 2 -11.79 -4.05 -6.56
N GLU A 3 -11.07 -4.37 -7.63
CA GLU A 3 -10.27 -3.39 -8.39
C GLU A 3 -11.16 -2.35 -9.09
N GLU A 4 -12.33 -2.77 -9.58
CA GLU A 4 -13.29 -1.89 -10.23
C GLU A 4 -13.84 -0.82 -9.28
N TYR A 5 -14.20 -1.19 -8.04
CA TYR A 5 -14.64 -0.24 -7.02
C TYR A 5 -13.56 0.83 -6.74
N VAL A 6 -12.31 0.40 -6.59
CA VAL A 6 -11.17 1.28 -6.36
C VAL A 6 -10.93 2.20 -7.56
N ASN A 7 -10.99 1.66 -8.77
CA ASN A 7 -10.84 2.43 -10.01
C ASN A 7 -11.92 3.52 -10.15
N ARG A 8 -13.18 3.21 -9.82
CA ARG A 8 -14.27 4.20 -9.83
C ARG A 8 -13.99 5.37 -8.89
N LEU A 9 -13.49 5.10 -7.68
CA LEU A 9 -13.09 6.15 -6.74
C LEU A 9 -11.89 6.95 -7.23
N GLN A 10 -10.87 6.30 -7.80
CA GLN A 10 -9.71 6.98 -8.38
C GLN A 10 -10.10 7.92 -9.52
N THR A 11 -11.00 7.50 -10.42
CA THR A 11 -11.52 8.36 -11.49
C THR A 11 -12.27 9.58 -10.94
N ARG A 12 -13.07 9.40 -9.88
CA ARG A 12 -13.75 10.53 -9.22
C ARG A 12 -12.76 11.50 -8.58
N ILE A 13 -11.69 10.99 -7.96
CA ILE A 13 -10.61 11.82 -7.40
C ILE A 13 -9.94 12.61 -8.53
N ALA A 14 -9.56 11.96 -9.63
CA ALA A 14 -8.91 12.61 -10.77
C ALA A 14 -9.79 13.73 -11.37
N LYS A 15 -11.10 13.48 -11.55
CA LYS A 15 -12.05 14.50 -12.01
C LYS A 15 -12.15 15.68 -11.03
N ALA A 16 -12.25 15.42 -9.73
CA ALA A 16 -12.33 16.46 -8.70
C ALA A 16 -11.04 17.30 -8.62
N VAL A 17 -9.86 16.69 -8.80
CA VAL A 17 -8.58 17.41 -8.89
C VAL A 17 -8.55 18.31 -10.11
N LYS A 18 -8.96 17.82 -11.29
CA LYS A 18 -9.03 18.62 -12.53
C LYS A 18 -9.95 19.83 -12.39
N GLN A 19 -11.00 19.72 -11.59
CA GLN A 19 -11.97 20.80 -11.32
C GLN A 19 -11.60 21.69 -10.13
N GLY A 20 -10.45 21.47 -9.47
CA GLY A 20 -10.02 22.27 -8.31
C GLY A 20 -10.87 22.07 -7.04
N MET A 21 -11.69 21.01 -6.97
CA MET A 21 -12.62 20.76 -5.87
C MET A 21 -11.92 20.11 -4.65
N TRP A 22 -11.05 20.86 -3.98
CA TRP A 22 -10.17 20.31 -2.92
C TRP A 22 -10.92 19.68 -1.74
N ASN A 23 -12.08 20.20 -1.35
CA ASN A 23 -12.90 19.60 -0.28
C ASN A 23 -13.46 18.22 -0.70
N LEU A 24 -13.88 18.09 -1.95
CA LEU A 24 -14.33 16.81 -2.50
C LEU A 24 -13.16 15.82 -2.61
N VAL A 25 -11.98 16.28 -3.06
CA VAL A 25 -10.76 15.46 -3.10
C VAL A 25 -10.43 14.93 -1.71
N LYS A 26 -10.44 15.77 -0.66
CA LYS A 26 -10.20 15.33 0.72
C LYS A 26 -11.18 14.24 1.16
N ARG A 27 -12.49 14.42 0.90
CA ARG A 27 -13.53 13.43 1.22
C ARG A 27 -13.34 12.10 0.48
N LEU A 28 -13.07 12.16 -0.83
CA LEU A 28 -12.88 10.97 -1.65
C LEU A 28 -11.61 10.21 -1.30
N ARG A 29 -10.51 10.92 -0.97
CA ARG A 29 -9.28 10.31 -0.47
C ARG A 29 -9.53 9.58 0.84
N TYR A 30 -10.23 10.21 1.78
CA TYR A 30 -10.62 9.59 3.05
C TYR A 30 -11.50 8.36 2.85
N LEU A 31 -12.48 8.42 1.93
CA LEU A 31 -13.33 7.29 1.58
C LEU A 31 -12.51 6.12 1.01
N LEU A 32 -11.55 6.40 0.12
CA LEU A 32 -10.72 5.36 -0.47
C LEU A 32 -9.83 4.69 0.59
N THR A 33 -9.12 5.46 1.44
CA THR A 33 -8.21 4.88 2.45
C THR A 33 -8.96 4.09 3.53
N ASN A 34 -10.20 4.46 3.84
CA ASN A 34 -11.02 3.76 4.83
C ASN A 34 -11.84 2.62 4.24
N SER A 35 -11.93 2.48 2.91
CA SER A 35 -12.71 1.43 2.27
C SER A 35 -12.11 0.04 2.50
N HIS A 36 -12.98 -0.94 2.82
CA HIS A 36 -12.59 -2.34 2.93
C HIS A 36 -11.95 -2.87 1.64
N TYR A 37 -12.48 -2.50 0.47
CA TYR A 37 -11.96 -2.96 -0.81
C TYR A 37 -10.55 -2.46 -1.10
N ALA A 38 -10.26 -1.20 -0.75
CA ALA A 38 -8.92 -0.63 -0.91
C ALA A 38 -7.90 -1.33 0.01
N LYS A 39 -8.27 -1.61 1.26
CA LYS A 39 -7.43 -2.34 2.22
C LYS A 39 -7.15 -3.76 1.76
N LEU A 40 -8.17 -4.47 1.26
CA LEU A 40 -7.99 -5.80 0.67
C LEU A 40 -7.05 -5.77 -0.53
N LEU A 41 -7.21 -4.80 -1.43
CA LEU A 41 -6.35 -4.66 -2.60
C LEU A 41 -4.90 -4.36 -2.20
N ALA A 42 -4.69 -3.51 -1.19
CA ALA A 42 -3.36 -3.22 -0.65
C ALA A 42 -2.68 -4.48 -0.08
N VAL A 43 -3.40 -5.26 0.73
CA VAL A 43 -2.89 -6.53 1.28
C VAL A 43 -2.64 -7.55 0.17
N LYS A 44 -3.52 -7.66 -0.83
CA LYS A 44 -3.34 -8.53 -1.99
C LYS A 44 -2.03 -8.20 -2.73
N ARG A 45 -1.78 -6.92 -3.02
CA ARG A 45 -0.53 -6.46 -3.67
C ARG A 45 0.71 -6.88 -2.86
N VAL A 46 0.74 -6.59 -1.56
CA VAL A 46 1.91 -6.91 -0.71
C VAL A 46 2.15 -8.41 -0.57
N THR A 47 1.08 -9.20 -0.55
CA THR A 47 1.16 -10.67 -0.39
C THR A 47 1.42 -11.42 -1.69
N GLN A 48 1.29 -10.75 -2.85
CA GLN A 48 1.64 -11.32 -4.16
C GLN A 48 3.05 -10.91 -4.63
N ASN A 49 3.62 -9.83 -4.09
CA ASN A 49 4.97 -9.36 -4.43
C ASN A 49 6.07 -10.40 -4.12
N ARG A 50 7.21 -10.31 -4.84
CA ARG A 50 8.38 -11.20 -4.66
C ARG A 50 8.86 -11.27 -3.21
N GLY A 51 8.83 -10.15 -2.49
CA GLY A 51 9.23 -10.04 -1.08
C GLY A 51 8.19 -10.50 -0.05
N LYS A 52 7.11 -11.19 -0.45
CA LYS A 52 6.00 -11.60 0.44
C LYS A 52 6.43 -12.49 1.62
N ARG A 53 7.54 -13.22 1.50
CA ARG A 53 8.09 -14.09 2.55
C ARG A 53 9.12 -13.40 3.44
N THR A 54 9.53 -12.19 3.08
CA THR A 54 10.57 -11.45 3.80
C THR A 54 9.92 -10.67 4.94
N ALA A 55 10.15 -11.09 6.18
CA ALA A 55 9.62 -10.38 7.35
C ALA A 55 10.38 -9.06 7.61
N GLY A 56 9.69 -8.09 8.22
CA GLY A 56 10.31 -6.89 8.78
C GLY A 56 10.94 -7.16 10.14
N ILE A 57 11.10 -6.12 10.96
CA ILE A 57 11.67 -6.23 12.30
C ILE A 57 10.77 -7.03 13.26
N ASP A 58 9.47 -7.09 12.98
CA ASP A 58 8.47 -7.78 13.80
C ASP A 58 8.31 -9.27 13.48
N GLY A 59 9.09 -9.82 12.54
CA GLY A 59 9.03 -11.24 12.18
C GLY A 59 7.74 -11.68 11.47
N ALA A 60 6.77 -10.77 11.29
CA ALA A 60 5.43 -11.10 10.81
C ALA A 60 5.42 -11.45 9.31
N LYS A 61 4.67 -12.50 8.95
CA LYS A 61 4.41 -12.94 7.58
C LYS A 61 2.90 -13.19 7.40
N TRP A 62 2.36 -12.87 6.23
CA TRP A 62 0.94 -13.10 5.91
C TRP A 62 0.80 -14.20 4.86
N THR A 63 1.02 -15.44 5.28
CA THR A 63 1.00 -16.61 4.40
C THR A 63 -0.40 -17.20 4.24
N THR A 64 -1.17 -17.26 5.33
CA THR A 64 -2.50 -17.90 5.36
C THR A 64 -3.62 -16.92 4.98
N PRO A 65 -4.75 -17.40 4.41
CA PRO A 65 -5.91 -16.55 4.13
C PRO A 65 -6.39 -15.75 5.35
N ASN A 66 -6.49 -16.39 6.52
CA ASN A 66 -6.89 -15.72 7.76
C ASN A 66 -5.92 -14.58 8.14
N SER A 67 -4.61 -14.80 8.02
CA SER A 67 -3.62 -13.75 8.33
C SER A 67 -3.78 -12.53 7.40
N LYS A 68 -4.09 -12.77 6.12
CA LYS A 68 -4.32 -11.71 5.12
C LYS A 68 -5.61 -10.95 5.41
N MET A 69 -6.70 -11.66 5.73
CA MET A 69 -7.97 -11.03 6.06
C MET A 69 -7.84 -10.20 7.35
N ASN A 70 -7.26 -10.77 8.41
CA ASN A 70 -7.00 -10.07 9.66
C ASN A 70 -6.13 -8.83 9.45
N ALA A 71 -5.12 -8.92 8.58
CA ALA A 71 -4.31 -7.78 8.20
C ALA A 71 -5.10 -6.68 7.51
N ALA A 72 -6.00 -7.02 6.58
CA ALA A 72 -6.84 -6.05 5.87
C ALA A 72 -7.82 -5.34 6.83
N LEU A 73 -8.39 -6.08 7.79
CA LEU A 73 -9.28 -5.51 8.81
C LEU A 73 -8.53 -4.59 9.78
N LYS A 74 -7.30 -4.97 10.17
CA LYS A 74 -6.44 -4.17 11.06
C LYS A 74 -5.74 -3.00 10.37
N LEU A 75 -5.78 -2.92 9.04
CA LEU A 75 -5.15 -1.83 8.29
C LEU A 75 -5.93 -0.53 8.51
N SER A 76 -5.38 0.38 9.31
CA SER A 76 -5.96 1.69 9.58
C SER A 76 -4.87 2.69 9.90
N ASP A 77 -5.09 3.93 9.48
CA ASP A 77 -4.28 5.11 9.81
C ASP A 77 -4.50 5.58 11.26
N LYS A 78 -5.62 5.18 11.88
CA LYS A 78 -5.92 5.47 13.29
C LYS A 78 -4.82 4.86 14.18
N LYS A 79 -4.06 5.74 14.83
CA LYS A 79 -2.92 5.37 15.71
C LYS A 79 -1.79 4.62 14.99
N TYR A 80 -1.67 4.77 13.68
CA TYR A 80 -0.55 4.19 12.93
C TYR A 80 0.78 4.79 13.40
N LYS A 81 1.71 3.92 13.79
CA LYS A 81 3.10 4.27 14.11
C LYS A 81 3.99 3.37 13.27
N ALA A 82 4.74 3.98 12.35
CA ALA A 82 5.68 3.25 11.51
C ALA A 82 6.76 2.62 12.37
N LYS A 83 7.04 1.33 12.14
CA LYS A 83 8.10 0.62 12.83
C LYS A 83 9.46 0.91 12.19
N PRO A 84 10.58 0.81 12.94
CA PRO A 84 11.91 0.92 12.35
C PRO A 84 12.13 -0.18 11.29
N LEU A 85 12.86 0.17 10.23
CA LEU A 85 13.14 -0.75 9.13
C LEU A 85 14.21 -1.76 9.54
N ARG A 86 14.02 -3.03 9.15
CA ARG A 86 15.06 -4.05 9.32
C ARG A 86 16.14 -3.86 8.25
N ARG A 87 17.39 -3.61 8.66
CA ARG A 87 18.52 -3.44 7.74
C ARG A 87 19.10 -4.79 7.35
N VAL A 88 19.27 -5.01 6.05
CA VAL A 88 19.96 -6.17 5.47
C VAL A 88 20.97 -5.67 4.45
N TYR A 89 22.17 -6.22 4.44
CA TYR A 89 23.22 -5.82 3.51
C TYR A 89 23.24 -6.76 2.30
N ILE A 90 23.13 -6.19 1.10
CA ILE A 90 23.20 -6.93 -0.16
C ILE A 90 24.51 -6.55 -0.86
N PRO A 91 25.28 -7.51 -1.40
CA PRO A 91 26.49 -7.20 -2.15
C PRO A 91 26.16 -6.32 -3.37
N LYS A 92 27.02 -5.35 -3.66
CA LYS A 92 26.95 -4.59 -4.91
C LYS A 92 27.65 -5.41 -6.01
N PRO A 93 27.00 -5.68 -7.15
CA PRO A 93 27.64 -6.42 -8.24
C PRO A 93 28.96 -5.77 -8.65
N GLY A 94 30.03 -6.58 -8.77
CA GLY A 94 31.35 -6.11 -9.21
C GLY A 94 32.18 -5.34 -8.18
N THR A 95 31.80 -5.31 -6.89
CA THR A 95 32.60 -4.69 -5.83
C THR A 95 32.42 -5.40 -4.48
N ASP A 96 33.38 -5.30 -3.56
CA ASP A 96 33.25 -5.80 -2.18
C ASP A 96 32.33 -4.95 -1.28
N LYS A 97 31.82 -3.83 -1.82
CA LYS A 97 30.94 -2.92 -1.10
C LYS A 97 29.53 -3.52 -0.98
N LYS A 98 28.88 -3.28 0.16
CA LYS A 98 27.50 -3.70 0.41
C LYS A 98 26.55 -2.50 0.39
N ARG A 99 25.36 -2.67 -0.19
CA ARG A 99 24.26 -1.70 -0.12
C ARG A 99 23.29 -2.07 1.01
N PRO A 100 22.93 -1.13 1.90
CA PRO A 100 21.93 -1.39 2.93
C PRO A 100 20.52 -1.38 2.32
N LEU A 101 19.78 -2.46 2.49
CA LEU A 101 18.36 -2.54 2.18
C LEU A 101 17.54 -2.39 3.47
N GLY A 102 16.62 -1.42 3.49
CA GLY A 102 15.64 -1.28 4.56
C GLY A 102 14.39 -2.10 4.24
N ILE A 103 14.10 -3.10 5.06
CA ILE A 103 12.95 -3.99 4.90
C ILE A 103 11.86 -3.55 5.90
N PRO A 104 10.77 -2.91 5.42
CA PRO A 104 9.64 -2.53 6.27
C PRO A 104 8.82 -3.75 6.71
N THR A 105 7.98 -3.58 7.73
CA THR A 105 7.05 -4.63 8.17
C THR A 105 5.94 -4.86 7.14
N MET A 106 5.25 -6.00 7.23
CA MET A 106 4.13 -6.28 6.32
C MET A 106 3.02 -5.24 6.45
N HIS A 107 2.78 -4.75 7.66
CA HIS A 107 1.80 -3.69 7.92
C HIS A 107 2.20 -2.37 7.25
N ASP A 108 3.46 -1.95 7.40
CA ASP A 108 3.94 -0.71 6.76
C ASP A 108 3.90 -0.80 5.23
N ARG A 109 4.25 -1.97 4.65
CA ARG A 109 4.12 -2.21 3.20
C ARG A 109 2.67 -2.11 2.74
N ALA A 110 1.74 -2.63 3.54
CA ALA A 110 0.32 -2.56 3.21
C ALA A 110 -0.19 -1.13 3.28
N MET A 111 0.28 -0.33 4.25
CA MET A 111 -0.03 1.10 4.27
C MET A 111 0.57 1.82 3.06
N GLN A 112 1.83 1.57 2.73
CA GLN A 112 2.45 2.13 1.52
C GLN A 112 1.64 1.77 0.27
N ALA A 113 1.22 0.51 0.12
CA ALA A 113 0.40 0.07 -1.00
C ALA A 113 -0.99 0.73 -1.01
N LEU A 114 -1.60 0.96 0.15
CA LEU A 114 -2.88 1.66 0.29
C LEU A 114 -2.76 3.13 -0.15
N TYR A 115 -1.73 3.84 0.30
CA TYR A 115 -1.49 5.23 -0.12
C TYR A 115 -1.02 5.32 -1.58
N ALA A 116 -0.33 4.30 -2.10
CA ALA A 116 -0.01 4.24 -3.52
C ALA A 116 -1.28 4.21 -4.39
N LEU A 117 -2.38 3.59 -3.93
CA LEU A 117 -3.67 3.65 -4.64
C LEU A 117 -4.21 5.08 -4.76
N LEU A 118 -3.93 5.96 -3.79
CA LEU A 118 -4.30 7.37 -3.90
C LEU A 118 -3.42 8.11 -4.91
N ALA A 119 -2.13 7.78 -4.98
CA ALA A 119 -1.19 8.44 -5.88
C ALA A 119 -1.39 8.02 -7.34
N THR A 120 -1.88 6.81 -7.60
CA THR A 120 -2.14 6.30 -8.95
C THR A 120 -3.45 6.82 -9.55
N THR A 121 -3.85 8.06 -9.29
CA THR A 121 -5.00 8.66 -9.99
C THR A 121 -4.70 8.65 -11.48
N ASN A 122 -5.40 7.77 -12.19
CA ASN A 122 -5.17 7.47 -13.60
C ASN A 122 -5.37 8.75 -14.43
N CYS A 123 -4.29 9.44 -14.74
CA CYS A 123 -4.19 10.28 -15.93
C CYS A 123 -3.96 9.44 -17.20
N ARG A 124 -3.96 8.10 -17.10
CA ARG A 124 -3.63 7.18 -18.20
C ARG A 124 -4.81 6.62 -19.00
N ASN A 125 -6.06 6.98 -18.69
CA ASN A 125 -7.20 6.54 -19.49
C ASN A 125 -7.94 7.77 -20.03
N ASN A 126 -7.41 8.34 -21.11
CA ASN A 126 -8.09 9.18 -22.09
C ASN A 126 -7.29 9.07 -23.40
N SER A 127 -7.55 7.98 -24.11
CA SER A 127 -7.21 7.74 -25.51
C SER A 127 -8.21 6.71 -26.02
#